data_AF-A0A445DIS8-F1
#
_entry.id   AF-A0A445DIS8-F1
#
_cell.length_a   1.000
_cell.length_b   1.000
_cell.length_c   1.000
_cell.angle_alpha   90.00
_cell.angle_beta   90.00
_cell.angle_gamma   90.00
#
_symmetry.space_group_name_H-M   'P 1'
#
loop_
_entity.id
_entity.type
_entity.pdbx_description
1 polymer ?
#
loop_
_entity_poly.entity_id
_entity_poly.type
_entity_poly.pdbx_seq_one_letter_code
_entity_poly.pdbx_strand_id
1 'polypeptide(L)'
;MESHATILLSRYYSVPLVLSTIQPTPPFLGFPSKTSLSFPRLNFSTPGGRLRHCLTVSEGLSSASSSGSSVDVDDGSGGGGGKEEVLLDESRMVRVCDKLIGVFMVDKPTPTDWRRLLAFSREWDSIRPHFFKRCQDRADAEADPTLKERLLRLGRKLKEIDEDVQRHNDLLEVIKGDPSGITNIVAKRRKDFTKEFFVHLHTVAESYYDNAEMQNELAKLGNTCLAAVQAYDDATKSMEKLNEAELKFQDIINSPSLEAACRKIDSLAEKKELDSTLVLMITKAWSAAKESNMMKDEVKDVLYHLYKTAVGNLQRLVPKEIRIIKYLIRIEDPEEQLCALKDAFTPGEELEGIDVDNLYTTPEKLHTWIKTVVDTYHLSTEGTLIREARDMLNPEVIQKLEVLKTVVERNFM
;
A
#
# COMPACT_ATOMS: atom_id res chain seq x y z
N MET A 1 -25.67 1.84 64.70
CA MET A 1 -26.93 2.29 64.06
C MET A 1 -26.61 3.62 63.42
N GLU A 2 -26.27 3.60 62.13
CA GLU A 2 -27.18 4.04 61.04
C GLU A 2 -27.57 5.52 61.20
N SER A 3 -27.56 6.40 60.21
CA SER A 3 -27.25 6.36 58.78
C SER A 3 -27.41 7.82 58.29
N HIS A 4 -27.02 8.07 57.03
CA HIS A 4 -27.29 9.25 56.17
C HIS A 4 -26.39 10.48 56.39
N ALA A 5 -25.44 10.79 55.49
CA ALA A 5 -25.48 11.08 54.04
C ALA A 5 -25.75 12.56 53.72
N THR A 6 -24.94 13.04 52.75
CA THR A 6 -25.09 14.20 51.87
C THR A 6 -24.15 15.36 52.15
N ILE A 7 -23.02 15.41 51.43
CA ILE A 7 -22.42 16.69 51.00
C ILE A 7 -21.96 16.57 49.53
N LEU A 8 -22.79 17.19 48.69
CA LEU A 8 -22.57 17.92 47.44
C LEU A 8 -21.18 17.92 46.76
N LEU A 9 -21.25 17.70 45.44
CA LEU A 9 -20.31 18.12 44.40
C LEU A 9 -19.71 19.51 44.64
N SER A 10 -18.39 19.63 44.50
CA SER A 10 -17.76 20.81 43.90
C SER A 10 -16.36 20.50 43.36
N ARG A 11 -16.29 20.51 42.02
CA ARG A 11 -15.21 21.08 41.18
C ARG A 11 -13.76 20.89 41.62
N TYR A 12 -13.05 19.98 40.95
CA TYR A 12 -11.62 20.14 40.69
C TYR A 12 -11.29 19.90 39.21
N TYR A 13 -10.84 20.98 38.59
CA TYR A 13 -10.10 21.18 37.33
C TYR A 13 -9.91 19.98 36.38
N SER A 14 -10.69 19.99 35.29
CA SER A 14 -10.21 19.54 33.99
C SER A 14 -9.06 20.47 33.57
N VAL A 15 -7.83 19.97 33.60
CA VAL A 15 -6.72 20.61 32.87
C VAL A 15 -6.83 20.14 31.42
N PRO A 16 -7.07 21.02 30.44
CA PRO A 16 -6.89 20.64 29.06
C PRO A 16 -5.40 20.34 28.85
N LEU A 17 -5.09 19.12 28.41
CA LEU A 17 -3.82 18.86 27.74
C LEU A 17 -3.85 19.72 26.47
N VAL A 18 -3.32 20.94 26.57
CA VAL A 18 -2.95 21.72 25.40
C VAL A 18 -1.73 21.00 24.83
N LEU A 19 -1.98 20.06 23.91
CA LEU A 19 -1.01 19.72 22.90
C LEU A 19 -0.72 21.05 22.20
N SER A 20 0.45 21.63 22.47
CA SER A 20 0.92 22.78 21.71
C SER A 20 0.93 22.35 20.24
N THR A 21 0.07 22.98 19.45
CA THR A 21 0.01 22.88 18.00
C THR A 21 1.25 23.55 17.43
N ILE A 22 2.43 23.00 17.72
CA ILE A 22 3.59 23.18 16.86
C ILE A 22 3.41 22.12 15.79
N GLN A 23 2.82 22.58 14.69
CA GLN A 23 2.84 21.94 13.39
C GLN A 23 4.20 21.24 13.22
N PRO A 24 4.27 19.90 13.17
CA PRO A 24 5.51 19.25 12.83
C PRO A 24 5.72 19.54 11.34
N THR A 25 6.55 20.55 11.06
CA THR A 25 7.33 20.56 9.84
C THR A 25 7.93 19.16 9.70
N PRO A 26 7.66 18.44 8.60
CA PRO A 26 8.21 17.11 8.43
C PRO A 26 9.73 17.25 8.50
N PRO A 27 10.43 16.50 9.37
CA PRO A 27 11.87 16.43 9.28
C PRO A 27 12.17 15.85 7.89
N PHE A 28 12.79 16.68 7.05
CA PHE A 28 13.53 16.26 5.87
C PHE A 28 14.60 15.28 6.34
N LEU A 29 14.23 14.00 6.46
CA LEU A 29 15.17 12.90 6.41
C LEU A 29 15.38 12.62 4.93
N GLY A 30 16.43 13.23 4.40
CA GLY A 30 16.99 12.84 3.11
C GLY A 30 17.33 11.36 3.17
N PHE A 31 16.51 10.54 2.53
CA PHE A 31 16.88 9.18 2.22
C PHE A 31 18.04 9.23 1.22
N PRO A 32 19.18 8.58 1.50
CA PRO A 32 20.16 8.32 0.46
C PRO A 32 19.54 7.34 -0.52
N SER A 33 19.27 7.84 -1.73
CA SER A 33 19.03 7.03 -2.91
C SER A 33 20.22 6.10 -3.10
N LYS A 34 20.03 4.79 -2.89
CA LYS A 34 20.71 3.67 -3.56
C LYS A 34 20.41 2.36 -2.83
N THR A 35 19.32 1.71 -3.24
CA THR A 35 19.29 0.25 -3.36
C THR A 35 18.50 -0.07 -4.62
N SER A 36 19.22 -0.38 -5.70
CA SER A 36 18.65 -1.01 -6.87
C SER A 36 18.27 -2.44 -6.50
N LEU A 37 17.06 -2.61 -5.98
CA LEU A 37 16.46 -3.93 -5.85
C LEU A 37 15.82 -4.28 -7.19
N SER A 38 16.60 -4.95 -8.04
CA SER A 38 16.09 -5.66 -9.19
C SER A 38 15.33 -6.89 -8.71
N PHE A 39 14.01 -6.85 -8.81
CA PHE A 39 13.12 -7.99 -8.55
C PHE A 39 11.94 -8.01 -9.55
N PRO A 40 11.33 -9.18 -9.75
CA PRO A 40 11.41 -9.96 -10.97
C PRO A 40 10.58 -9.37 -12.12
N ARG A 41 11.06 -9.56 -13.36
CA ARG A 41 10.19 -9.49 -14.54
C ARG A 41 8.96 -10.36 -14.29
N LEU A 42 7.80 -9.74 -14.22
CA LEU A 42 6.51 -10.42 -14.30
C LEU A 42 6.39 -11.01 -15.71
N ASN A 43 6.97 -12.21 -15.90
CA ASN A 43 6.77 -13.01 -17.09
C ASN A 43 5.38 -13.63 -17.03
N PHE A 44 4.38 -12.91 -17.51
CA PHE A 44 3.16 -13.54 -17.99
C PHE A 44 3.45 -14.15 -19.35
N SER A 45 3.76 -15.45 -19.35
CA SER A 45 3.82 -16.23 -20.57
C SER A 45 2.39 -16.37 -21.10
N THR A 46 2.09 -15.72 -22.22
CA THR A 46 0.86 -15.96 -22.99
C THR A 46 1.27 -16.52 -24.36
N PRO A 47 0.65 -17.59 -24.87
CA PRO A 47 1.04 -18.22 -26.12
C PRO A 47 0.82 -17.27 -27.29
N GLY A 48 1.75 -17.29 -28.25
CA GLY A 48 1.77 -16.42 -29.42
C GLY A 48 0.43 -16.37 -30.17
N GLY A 49 -0.02 -15.14 -30.42
CA GLY A 49 -1.15 -14.82 -31.28
C GLY A 49 -0.88 -13.48 -31.96
N ARG A 50 -0.33 -13.55 -33.17
CA ARG A 50 0.04 -12.42 -34.03
C ARG A 50 -1.21 -11.61 -34.41
N LEU A 51 -1.45 -10.47 -33.77
CA LEU A 51 -2.36 -9.43 -34.29
C LEU A 51 -1.50 -8.33 -34.92
N ARG A 52 -1.02 -8.61 -36.13
CA ARG A 52 -0.71 -7.56 -37.11
C ARG A 52 -2.04 -7.00 -37.59
N HIS A 53 -2.31 -5.73 -37.34
CA HIS A 53 -2.98 -4.77 -38.23
C HIS A 53 -3.21 -3.49 -37.44
N CYS A 54 -2.18 -2.64 -37.38
CA CYS A 54 -2.36 -1.24 -36.99
C CYS A 54 -2.99 -0.52 -38.19
N LEU A 55 -4.09 0.19 -37.95
CA LEU A 55 -4.72 1.06 -38.93
C LEU A 55 -3.82 2.27 -39.19
N THR A 56 -2.93 2.18 -40.17
CA THR A 56 -2.37 3.35 -40.85
C THR A 56 -3.35 3.78 -41.93
N VAL A 57 -4.20 4.76 -41.64
CA VAL A 57 -4.93 5.49 -42.70
C VAL A 57 -4.15 6.78 -42.95
N SER A 58 -3.09 6.66 -43.74
CA SER A 58 -2.42 7.80 -44.35
C SER A 58 -1.56 7.29 -45.51
N GLU A 59 -2.11 7.35 -46.71
CA GLU A 59 -1.41 7.65 -47.97
C GLU A 59 -2.33 7.36 -49.17
N GLY A 60 -2.51 8.37 -50.01
CA GLY A 60 -3.26 8.25 -51.24
C GLY A 60 -3.95 9.56 -51.58
N LEU A 61 -3.19 10.51 -52.14
CA LEU A 61 -3.50 11.16 -53.42
C LEU A 61 -2.37 12.16 -53.73
N SER A 62 -1.43 11.69 -54.56
CA SER A 62 -0.38 12.49 -55.17
C SER A 62 -0.96 13.45 -56.22
N SER A 63 -0.29 14.59 -56.30
CA SER A 63 -0.37 15.70 -57.25
C SER A 63 -0.27 15.28 -58.73
N ALA A 64 -1.12 15.89 -59.55
CA ALA A 64 -0.89 16.08 -60.98
C ALA A 64 -1.18 17.55 -61.35
N SER A 65 -0.15 18.20 -61.87
CA SER A 65 -0.11 19.55 -62.40
C SER A 65 -0.58 19.63 -63.85
N SER A 66 -1.31 20.67 -64.23
CA SER A 66 -1.24 21.25 -65.58
C SER A 66 -1.61 22.73 -65.58
N SER A 67 -0.73 23.52 -66.17
CA SER A 67 -0.74 24.97 -66.28
C SER A 67 -1.72 25.51 -67.32
N GLY A 68 -2.21 26.74 -67.07
CA GLY A 68 -2.43 27.76 -68.11
C GLY A 68 -3.88 28.13 -68.46
N SER A 69 -4.37 29.27 -67.97
CA SER A 69 -4.64 30.48 -68.79
C SER A 69 -5.56 31.45 -68.05
N SER A 70 -5.17 32.72 -68.06
CA SER A 70 -5.86 33.90 -67.53
C SER A 70 -7.16 34.23 -68.26
N VAL A 71 -8.21 34.57 -67.51
CA VAL A 71 -9.15 35.65 -67.88
C VAL A 71 -9.89 36.12 -66.63
N ASP A 72 -9.73 37.41 -66.32
CA ASP A 72 -10.57 38.18 -65.40
C ASP A 72 -11.96 38.36 -66.01
N VAL A 73 -13.03 38.08 -65.25
CA VAL A 73 -14.28 38.85 -65.29
C VAL A 73 -14.89 38.87 -63.88
N ASP A 74 -15.28 40.09 -63.51
CA ASP A 74 -15.86 40.59 -62.28
C ASP A 74 -17.32 40.14 -62.03
N ASP A 75 -17.70 40.33 -60.75
CA ASP A 75 -19.03 40.55 -60.18
C ASP A 75 -20.00 39.37 -59.93
N GLY A 76 -20.58 39.39 -58.72
CA GLY A 76 -21.90 38.83 -58.46
C GLY A 76 -22.03 37.67 -57.46
N SER A 77 -22.05 38.00 -56.17
CA SER A 77 -23.06 37.53 -55.19
C SER A 77 -23.21 36.02 -54.89
N GLY A 78 -23.01 35.66 -53.61
CA GLY A 78 -23.73 34.53 -52.99
C GLY A 78 -22.90 33.66 -52.05
N GLY A 79 -22.90 34.00 -50.75
CA GLY A 79 -22.36 33.15 -49.70
C GLY A 79 -23.09 31.81 -49.63
N GLY A 80 -22.40 30.73 -50.02
CA GLY A 80 -22.90 29.36 -49.98
C GLY A 80 -21.92 28.31 -49.43
N GLY A 81 -20.66 28.66 -49.15
CA GLY A 81 -19.63 27.67 -48.80
C GLY A 81 -19.78 27.00 -47.43
N GLY A 82 -20.38 27.69 -46.44
CA GLY A 82 -20.39 27.21 -45.05
C GLY A 82 -21.37 26.07 -44.72
N LYS A 83 -22.43 25.86 -45.53
CA LYS A 83 -23.41 24.77 -45.29
C LYS A 83 -23.01 23.47 -45.98
N GLU A 84 -22.40 23.57 -47.14
CA GLU A 84 -21.99 22.40 -47.94
C GLU A 84 -20.76 21.72 -47.33
N GLU A 85 -19.80 22.49 -46.82
CA GLU A 85 -18.62 21.97 -46.11
C GLU A 85 -18.98 21.28 -44.78
N VAL A 86 -19.92 21.84 -44.01
CA VAL A 86 -20.42 21.26 -42.75
C VAL A 86 -21.22 19.96 -42.98
N LEU A 87 -22.04 19.90 -44.04
CA LEU A 87 -22.78 18.68 -44.40
C LEU A 87 -21.87 17.56 -44.90
N LEU A 88 -20.78 17.90 -45.60
CA LEU A 88 -19.77 16.94 -46.05
C LEU A 88 -18.99 16.34 -44.87
N ASP A 89 -18.69 17.17 -43.86
CA ASP A 89 -18.00 16.73 -42.65
C ASP A 89 -18.90 15.84 -41.77
N GLU A 90 -20.19 16.18 -41.62
CA GLU A 90 -21.16 15.35 -40.90
C GLU A 90 -21.38 13.98 -41.60
N SER A 91 -21.48 13.98 -42.93
CA SER A 91 -21.57 12.74 -43.73
C SER A 91 -20.33 11.87 -43.62
N ARG A 92 -19.13 12.48 -43.55
CA ARG A 92 -17.87 11.77 -43.31
C ARG A 92 -17.83 11.16 -41.93
N MET A 93 -18.23 11.91 -40.89
CA MET A 93 -18.25 11.44 -39.51
C MET A 93 -19.22 10.28 -39.30
N VAL A 94 -20.39 10.30 -39.94
CA VAL A 94 -21.34 9.18 -39.95
C VAL A 94 -20.69 7.90 -40.48
N ARG A 95 -19.94 7.98 -41.60
CA ARG A 95 -19.24 6.82 -42.17
C ARG A 95 -18.13 6.29 -41.24
N VAL A 96 -17.43 7.17 -40.53
CA VAL A 96 -16.40 6.79 -39.54
C VAL A 96 -17.06 6.06 -38.36
N CYS A 97 -18.14 6.61 -37.82
CA CYS A 97 -18.88 6.01 -36.72
C CYS A 97 -19.46 4.64 -37.11
N ASP A 98 -20.03 4.50 -38.31
CA ASP A 98 -20.59 3.23 -38.79
C ASP A 98 -19.53 2.13 -38.91
N LYS A 99 -18.32 2.47 -39.35
CA LYS A 99 -17.18 1.55 -39.37
C LYS A 99 -16.75 1.14 -37.96
N LEU A 100 -16.62 2.11 -37.05
CA LEU A 100 -16.25 1.82 -35.65
C LEU A 100 -17.28 0.96 -34.95
N ILE A 101 -18.57 1.23 -35.14
CA ILE A 101 -19.67 0.38 -34.63
C ILE A 101 -19.47 -1.03 -35.16
N GLY A 102 -19.21 -1.20 -36.45
CA GLY A 102 -18.90 -2.50 -37.05
C GLY A 102 -17.73 -3.21 -36.36
N VAL A 103 -16.63 -2.50 -36.07
CA VAL A 103 -15.45 -3.04 -35.36
C VAL A 103 -15.80 -3.50 -33.94
N PHE A 104 -16.52 -2.69 -33.18
CA PHE A 104 -16.89 -3.02 -31.80
C PHE A 104 -18.00 -4.07 -31.69
N MET A 105 -18.80 -4.25 -32.74
CA MET A 105 -19.87 -5.27 -32.80
C MET A 105 -19.39 -6.67 -33.17
N VAL A 106 -18.15 -6.85 -33.63
CA VAL A 106 -17.57 -8.19 -33.84
C VAL A 106 -17.53 -8.90 -32.48
N ASP A 107 -17.79 -10.21 -32.40
CA ASP A 107 -17.85 -10.96 -31.12
C ASP A 107 -16.50 -11.12 -30.37
N LYS A 108 -15.39 -10.61 -30.93
CA LYS A 108 -14.01 -10.85 -30.45
C LYS A 108 -13.37 -9.82 -29.50
N PRO A 109 -13.73 -8.52 -29.48
CA PRO A 109 -13.05 -7.56 -28.65
C PRO A 109 -13.61 -7.60 -27.22
N THR A 110 -12.73 -7.93 -26.28
CA THR A 110 -13.00 -7.89 -24.85
C THR A 110 -13.05 -6.44 -24.34
N PRO A 111 -13.61 -6.16 -23.14
CA PRO A 111 -13.53 -4.83 -22.52
C PRO A 111 -12.09 -4.25 -22.47
N THR A 112 -11.09 -5.13 -22.36
CA THR A 112 -9.66 -4.78 -22.41
C THR A 112 -9.23 -4.32 -23.80
N ASP A 113 -9.71 -4.97 -24.86
CA ASP A 113 -9.42 -4.58 -26.25
C ASP A 113 -10.11 -3.25 -26.60
N TRP A 114 -11.31 -3.02 -26.08
CA TRP A 114 -12.00 -1.73 -26.22
C TRP A 114 -11.22 -0.62 -25.55
N ARG A 115 -10.81 -0.84 -24.29
CA ARG A 115 -9.97 0.11 -23.54
C ARG A 115 -8.68 0.44 -24.29
N ARG A 116 -8.01 -0.56 -24.88
CA ARG A 116 -6.84 -0.36 -25.74
C ARG A 116 -7.16 0.55 -26.94
N LEU A 117 -8.19 0.21 -27.71
CA LEU A 117 -8.59 0.99 -28.89
C LEU A 117 -8.92 2.45 -28.54
N LEU A 118 -9.63 2.68 -27.43
CA LEU A 118 -9.97 4.02 -26.96
C LEU A 118 -8.72 4.79 -26.49
N ALA A 119 -7.85 4.16 -25.71
CA ALA A 119 -6.64 4.80 -25.19
C ALA A 119 -5.64 5.21 -26.29
N PHE A 120 -5.66 4.56 -27.45
CA PHE A 120 -4.72 4.83 -28.55
C PHE A 120 -5.23 5.82 -29.59
N SER A 121 -6.53 6.07 -29.62
CA SER A 121 -7.14 6.90 -30.65
C SER A 121 -7.01 8.38 -30.31
N ARG A 122 -6.07 9.07 -30.98
CA ARG A 122 -5.87 10.52 -30.87
C ARG A 122 -7.10 11.33 -31.30
N GLU A 123 -7.93 10.76 -32.15
CA GLU A 123 -9.15 11.38 -32.66
C GLU A 123 -10.40 10.93 -31.88
N TRP A 124 -10.24 10.10 -30.83
CA TRP A 124 -11.42 9.59 -30.13
C TRP A 124 -12.20 10.70 -29.44
N ASP A 125 -11.54 11.70 -28.87
CA ASP A 125 -12.22 12.81 -28.20
C ASP A 125 -13.14 13.61 -29.14
N SER A 126 -12.76 13.73 -30.43
CA SER A 126 -13.59 14.36 -31.45
C SER A 126 -14.66 13.42 -32.01
N ILE A 127 -14.39 12.11 -32.11
CA ILE A 127 -15.33 11.11 -32.65
C ILE A 127 -16.41 10.73 -31.63
N ARG A 128 -16.06 10.66 -30.34
CA ARG A 128 -16.89 10.19 -29.23
C ARG A 128 -18.33 10.72 -29.21
N PRO A 129 -18.59 12.04 -29.26
CA PRO A 129 -19.95 12.56 -29.20
C PRO A 129 -20.80 12.10 -30.39
N HIS A 130 -20.19 12.00 -31.58
CA HIS A 130 -20.87 11.52 -32.79
C HIS A 130 -21.09 10.01 -32.75
N PHE A 131 -20.15 9.24 -32.22
CA PHE A 131 -20.25 7.79 -32.12
C PHE A 131 -21.43 7.35 -31.26
N PHE A 132 -21.60 7.93 -30.07
CA PHE A 132 -22.70 7.57 -29.17
C PHE A 132 -24.05 8.01 -29.72
N LYS A 133 -24.13 9.20 -30.32
CA LYS A 133 -25.32 9.65 -31.05
C LYS A 133 -25.67 8.68 -32.18
N ARG A 134 -24.69 8.26 -32.97
CA ARG A 134 -24.88 7.32 -34.08
C ARG A 134 -25.32 5.93 -33.61
N CYS A 135 -24.80 5.43 -32.49
CA CYS A 135 -25.27 4.18 -31.88
C CYS A 135 -26.77 4.24 -31.55
N GLN A 136 -27.22 5.37 -30.99
CA GLN A 136 -28.62 5.60 -30.63
C GLN A 136 -29.49 5.71 -31.89
N ASP A 137 -29.09 6.55 -32.86
CA ASP A 137 -29.82 6.74 -34.12
C ASP A 137 -30.00 5.41 -34.88
N ARG A 138 -28.97 4.55 -34.90
CA ARG A 138 -29.07 3.21 -35.51
C ARG A 138 -29.99 2.29 -34.74
N ALA A 139 -29.96 2.30 -33.41
CA ALA A 139 -30.85 1.47 -32.60
C ALA A 139 -32.32 1.90 -32.73
N ASP A 140 -32.59 3.19 -32.93
CA ASP A 140 -33.94 3.74 -33.09
C ASP A 140 -34.52 3.44 -34.49
N ALA A 141 -33.68 3.44 -35.52
CA ALA A 141 -34.05 3.08 -36.89
C ALA A 141 -34.11 1.55 -37.16
N GLU A 142 -33.58 0.73 -36.26
CA GLU A 142 -33.51 -0.73 -36.44
C GLU A 142 -34.84 -1.42 -36.12
N ALA A 143 -35.30 -2.27 -37.04
CA ALA A 143 -36.55 -3.01 -36.90
C ALA A 143 -36.37 -4.37 -36.22
N ASP A 144 -35.19 -4.99 -36.34
CA ASP A 144 -34.86 -6.25 -35.65
C ASP A 144 -34.63 -5.99 -34.14
N PRO A 145 -35.48 -6.54 -33.25
CA PRO A 145 -35.33 -6.36 -31.80
C PRO A 145 -33.99 -6.84 -31.25
N THR A 146 -33.43 -7.91 -31.84
CA THR A 146 -32.17 -8.51 -31.36
C THR A 146 -30.95 -7.67 -31.71
N LEU A 147 -30.96 -7.05 -32.90
CA LEU A 147 -29.89 -6.15 -33.34
C LEU A 147 -29.98 -4.81 -32.62
N LYS A 148 -31.19 -4.30 -32.40
CA LYS A 148 -31.46 -3.12 -31.58
C LYS A 148 -30.92 -3.26 -30.15
N GLU A 149 -31.22 -4.38 -29.48
CA GLU A 149 -30.70 -4.63 -28.13
C GLU A 149 -29.17 -4.67 -28.09
N ARG A 150 -28.53 -5.31 -29.09
CA ARG A 150 -27.07 -5.38 -29.20
C ARG A 150 -26.42 -4.01 -29.36
N LEU A 151 -27.00 -3.13 -30.20
CA LEU A 151 -26.53 -1.76 -30.40
C LEU A 151 -26.62 -0.92 -29.11
N LEU A 152 -27.76 -0.99 -28.40
CA LEU A 152 -27.95 -0.29 -27.12
C LEU A 152 -27.00 -0.81 -26.05
N ARG A 153 -26.79 -2.14 -25.99
CA ARG A 153 -25.84 -2.76 -25.05
C ARG A 153 -24.39 -2.34 -25.35
N LEU A 154 -24.01 -2.31 -26.62
CA LEU A 154 -22.69 -1.83 -27.04
C LEU A 154 -22.48 -0.38 -26.62
N GLY A 155 -23.43 0.50 -26.95
CA GLY A 155 -23.37 1.92 -26.62
C GLY A 155 -23.19 2.15 -25.11
N ARG A 156 -23.98 1.47 -24.26
CA ARG A 156 -23.86 1.56 -22.79
C ARG A 156 -22.51 1.08 -22.28
N LYS A 157 -22.08 -0.13 -22.66
CA LYS A 157 -20.81 -0.70 -22.18
C LYS A 157 -19.59 0.10 -22.63
N LEU A 158 -19.57 0.54 -23.89
CA LEU A 158 -18.45 1.33 -24.41
C LEU A 158 -18.43 2.71 -23.76
N LYS A 159 -19.58 3.28 -23.41
CA LYS A 159 -19.67 4.53 -22.65
C LYS A 159 -19.07 4.39 -21.25
N GLU A 160 -19.40 3.32 -20.52
CA GLU A 160 -18.78 3.04 -19.21
C GLU A 160 -17.25 2.93 -19.32
N ILE A 161 -16.75 2.22 -20.34
CA ILE A 161 -15.31 2.06 -20.57
C ILE A 161 -14.65 3.39 -20.98
N ASP A 162 -15.31 4.18 -21.82
CA ASP A 162 -14.84 5.52 -22.21
C ASP A 162 -14.72 6.43 -20.99
N GLU A 163 -15.77 6.53 -20.17
CA GLU A 163 -15.76 7.36 -18.96
C GLU A 163 -14.63 6.94 -18.00
N ASP A 164 -14.33 5.65 -17.90
CA ASP A 164 -13.25 5.13 -17.07
C ASP A 164 -11.86 5.41 -17.67
N VAL A 165 -11.70 5.26 -18.99
CA VAL A 165 -10.47 5.63 -19.73
C VAL A 165 -10.16 7.12 -19.58
N GLN A 166 -11.18 7.97 -19.71
CA GLN A 166 -11.05 9.42 -19.59
C GLN A 166 -10.62 9.81 -18.18
N ARG A 167 -11.26 9.24 -17.15
CA ARG A 167 -10.89 9.47 -15.74
C ARG A 167 -9.42 9.10 -15.46
N HIS A 168 -8.94 8.01 -16.06
CA HIS A 168 -7.54 7.60 -15.92
C HIS A 168 -6.58 8.48 -16.74
N ASN A 169 -6.98 8.94 -17.92
CA ASN A 169 -6.20 9.88 -18.72
C ASN A 169 -6.05 11.22 -17.98
N ASP A 170 -7.13 11.75 -17.40
CA ASP A 170 -7.09 12.97 -16.59
C ASP A 170 -6.10 12.86 -15.42
N LEU A 171 -6.13 11.72 -14.71
CA LEU A 171 -5.17 11.47 -13.62
C LEU A 171 -3.73 11.36 -14.16
N LEU A 172 -3.54 10.69 -15.30
CA LEU A 172 -2.23 10.57 -15.93
C LEU A 172 -1.68 11.92 -16.40
N GLU A 173 -2.52 12.81 -16.93
CA GLU A 173 -2.13 14.17 -17.30
C GLU A 173 -1.71 15.00 -16.09
N VAL A 174 -2.45 14.92 -14.97
CA VAL A 174 -2.08 15.59 -13.72
C VAL A 174 -0.71 15.09 -13.21
N ILE A 175 -0.47 13.78 -13.27
CA ILE A 175 0.80 13.17 -12.85
C ILE A 175 1.95 13.59 -13.78
N LYS A 176 1.72 13.62 -15.10
CA LYS A 176 2.72 14.08 -16.08
C LYS A 176 3.02 15.57 -15.95
N GLY A 177 2.03 16.37 -15.54
CA GLY A 177 2.18 17.81 -15.33
C GLY A 177 3.02 18.16 -14.10
N ASP A 178 3.02 17.32 -13.07
CA ASP A 178 3.88 17.48 -11.89
C ASP A 178 4.47 16.13 -11.41
N PRO A 179 5.49 15.59 -12.10
CA PRO A 179 6.12 14.33 -11.71
C PRO A 179 6.85 14.39 -10.36
N SER A 180 7.27 15.59 -9.93
CA SER A 180 7.90 15.80 -8.62
C SER A 180 6.90 15.81 -7.45
N GLY A 181 5.66 16.20 -7.71
CA GLY A 181 4.59 16.31 -6.71
C GLY A 181 3.71 15.08 -6.56
N ILE A 182 4.10 13.93 -7.11
CA ILE A 182 3.31 12.67 -7.09
C ILE A 182 2.82 12.32 -5.69
N THR A 183 3.66 12.46 -4.65
CA THR A 183 3.26 12.19 -3.26
C THR A 183 2.07 13.05 -2.81
N ASN A 184 2.02 14.32 -3.20
CA ASN A 184 0.91 15.23 -2.88
C ASN A 184 -0.35 14.91 -3.71
N ILE A 185 -0.16 14.56 -4.99
CA ILE A 185 -1.26 14.11 -5.87
C ILE A 185 -1.92 12.86 -5.28
N VAL A 186 -1.12 11.87 -4.88
CA VAL A 186 -1.59 10.65 -4.21
C VAL A 186 -2.34 10.99 -2.93
N ALA A 187 -1.79 11.85 -2.07
CA ALA A 187 -2.45 12.22 -0.81
C ALA A 187 -3.85 12.86 -1.01
N LYS A 188 -4.03 13.66 -2.08
CA LYS A 188 -5.31 14.32 -2.39
C LYS A 188 -6.29 13.45 -3.17
N ARG A 189 -5.78 12.55 -4.00
CA ARG A 189 -6.56 11.76 -4.96
C ARG A 189 -6.37 10.26 -4.78
N ARG A 190 -6.05 9.79 -3.56
CA ARG A 190 -5.73 8.37 -3.29
C ARG A 190 -6.75 7.40 -3.87
N LYS A 191 -8.04 7.74 -3.79
CA LYS A 191 -9.16 6.95 -4.33
C LYS A 191 -9.10 6.71 -5.85
N ASP A 192 -8.44 7.57 -6.60
CA ASP A 192 -8.35 7.51 -8.06
C ASP A 192 -7.17 6.60 -8.52
N PHE A 193 -6.22 6.31 -7.62
CA PHE A 193 -5.12 5.35 -7.86
C PHE A 193 -5.59 3.92 -7.60
N THR A 194 -6.40 3.40 -8.51
CA THR A 194 -6.94 2.03 -8.45
C THR A 194 -6.09 1.04 -9.25
N LYS A 195 -6.38 -0.26 -9.12
CA LYS A 195 -5.76 -1.30 -9.95
C LYS A 195 -5.99 -1.04 -11.44
N GLU A 196 -7.19 -0.59 -11.78
CA GLU A 196 -7.63 -0.28 -13.15
C GLU A 196 -6.83 0.87 -13.74
N PHE A 197 -6.50 1.89 -12.92
CA PHE A 197 -5.60 2.97 -13.34
C PHE A 197 -4.21 2.45 -13.71
N PHE A 198 -3.61 1.56 -12.91
CA PHE A 198 -2.29 1.01 -13.22
C PHE A 198 -2.31 0.08 -14.44
N VAL A 199 -3.39 -0.68 -14.66
CA VAL A 199 -3.61 -1.46 -15.89
C VAL A 199 -3.71 -0.54 -17.10
N HIS A 200 -4.44 0.58 -16.96
CA HIS A 200 -4.54 1.60 -18.01
C HIS A 200 -3.18 2.23 -18.32
N LEU A 201 -2.43 2.65 -17.30
CA LEU A 201 -1.09 3.21 -17.46
C LEU A 201 -0.13 2.25 -18.17
N HIS A 202 -0.16 0.97 -17.80
CA HIS A 202 0.63 -0.06 -18.49
C HIS A 202 0.21 -0.19 -19.96
N THR A 203 -1.10 -0.22 -20.23
CA THR A 203 -1.63 -0.29 -21.59
C THR A 203 -1.19 0.91 -22.44
N VAL A 204 -1.23 2.12 -21.87
CA VAL A 204 -0.74 3.34 -22.51
C VAL A 204 0.77 3.27 -22.77
N ALA A 205 1.55 2.71 -21.84
CA ALA A 205 2.98 2.49 -22.06
C ALA A 205 3.23 1.52 -23.22
N GLU A 206 2.59 0.34 -23.22
CA GLU A 206 2.73 -0.66 -24.30
C GLU A 206 2.44 -0.09 -25.70
N SER A 207 1.58 0.93 -25.78
CA SER A 207 1.20 1.60 -27.03
C SER A 207 2.35 2.27 -27.79
N TYR A 208 3.40 2.67 -27.08
CA TYR A 208 4.58 3.31 -27.67
C TYR A 208 5.53 2.25 -28.24
N TYR A 209 5.03 1.31 -29.05
CA TYR A 209 5.75 0.11 -29.50
C TYR A 209 7.05 0.41 -30.26
N ASP A 210 7.10 1.55 -30.97
CA ASP A 210 8.30 2.02 -31.69
C ASP A 210 9.14 3.03 -30.89
N ASN A 211 8.72 3.41 -29.68
CA ASN A 211 9.37 4.43 -28.87
C ASN A 211 9.68 3.90 -27.47
N ALA A 212 10.80 3.18 -27.37
CA ALA A 212 11.29 2.58 -26.13
C ALA A 212 11.57 3.62 -25.02
N GLU A 213 11.94 4.85 -25.40
CA GLU A 213 12.17 5.93 -24.43
C GLU A 213 10.86 6.31 -23.72
N MET A 214 9.80 6.57 -24.48
CA MET A 214 8.48 6.88 -23.93
C MET A 214 7.89 5.73 -23.10
N GLN A 215 8.11 4.47 -23.52
CA GLN A 215 7.72 3.30 -22.72
C GLN A 215 8.41 3.29 -21.36
N ASN A 216 9.73 3.51 -21.35
CA ASN A 216 10.54 3.49 -20.14
C ASN A 216 10.16 4.65 -19.20
N GLU A 217 9.91 5.85 -19.73
CA GLU A 217 9.46 6.99 -18.93
C GLU A 217 8.09 6.76 -18.28
N LEU A 218 7.12 6.21 -19.02
CA LEU A 218 5.81 5.83 -18.46
C LEU A 218 5.92 4.71 -17.42
N ALA A 219 6.80 3.73 -17.64
CA ALA A 219 7.05 2.66 -16.67
C ALA A 219 7.67 3.19 -15.37
N LYS A 220 8.68 4.08 -15.47
CA LYS A 220 9.25 4.77 -14.30
C LYS A 220 8.19 5.59 -13.57
N LEU A 221 7.37 6.34 -14.30
CA LEU A 221 6.28 7.13 -13.73
C LEU A 221 5.29 6.25 -12.96
N GLY A 222 4.91 5.11 -13.54
CA GLY A 222 4.05 4.12 -12.89
C GLY A 222 4.65 3.55 -11.61
N ASN A 223 5.94 3.21 -11.62
CA ASN A 223 6.65 2.73 -10.44
C ASN A 223 6.70 3.80 -9.33
N THR A 224 6.97 5.06 -9.69
CA THR A 224 6.95 6.18 -8.74
C THR A 224 5.57 6.39 -8.13
N CYS A 225 4.51 6.31 -8.94
CA CYS A 225 3.12 6.39 -8.46
C CYS A 225 2.80 5.25 -7.49
N LEU A 226 3.20 4.02 -7.83
CA LEU A 226 2.95 2.85 -6.99
C LEU A 226 3.68 2.97 -5.65
N ALA A 227 4.95 3.37 -5.67
CA ALA A 227 5.74 3.60 -4.45
C ALA A 227 5.12 4.69 -3.57
N ALA A 228 4.65 5.78 -4.16
CA ALA A 228 3.97 6.85 -3.43
C ALA A 228 2.64 6.39 -2.82
N VAL A 229 1.86 5.58 -3.54
CA VAL A 229 0.61 4.97 -3.04
C VAL A 229 0.89 4.05 -1.85
N GLN A 230 1.88 3.16 -1.97
CA GLN A 230 2.28 2.26 -0.89
C GLN A 230 2.73 3.04 0.35
N ALA A 231 3.60 4.04 0.17
CA ALA A 231 4.06 4.89 1.26
C ALA A 231 2.91 5.63 1.96
N TYR A 232 1.94 6.15 1.19
CA TYR A 232 0.76 6.81 1.75
C TYR A 232 -0.12 5.84 2.54
N ASP A 233 -0.41 4.66 1.98
CA ASP A 233 -1.25 3.64 2.62
C ASP A 233 -0.62 3.12 3.91
N ASP A 234 0.69 2.86 3.88
CA ASP A 234 1.43 2.37 5.05
C ASP A 234 1.54 3.44 6.14
N ALA A 235 1.76 4.71 5.76
CA ALA A 235 1.70 5.83 6.70
C ALA A 235 0.30 5.96 7.34
N THR A 236 -0.76 5.82 6.55
CA THR A 236 -2.15 5.89 7.02
C THR A 236 -2.45 4.76 8.00
N LYS A 237 -2.14 3.52 7.65
CA LYS A 237 -2.27 2.35 8.55
C LYS A 237 -1.46 2.51 9.81
N SER A 238 -0.24 3.06 9.72
CA SER A 238 0.60 3.30 10.90
C SER A 238 -0.02 4.35 11.82
N MET A 239 -0.64 5.39 11.26
CA MET A 239 -1.34 6.42 12.03
C MET A 239 -2.59 5.86 12.71
N GLU A 240 -3.36 5.01 12.02
CA GLU A 240 -4.51 4.31 12.60
C GLU A 240 -4.11 3.42 13.78
N LYS A 241 -3.03 2.64 13.64
CA LYS A 241 -2.47 1.83 14.74
C LYS A 241 -2.01 2.68 15.92
N LEU A 242 -1.39 3.83 15.67
CA LEU A 242 -0.98 4.75 16.71
C LEU A 242 -2.19 5.33 17.45
N ASN A 243 -3.23 5.75 16.73
CA ASN A 243 -4.46 6.28 17.31
C ASN A 243 -5.20 5.21 18.14
N GLU A 244 -5.27 3.97 17.65
CA GLU A 244 -5.87 2.86 18.37
C GLU A 244 -5.10 2.56 19.68
N ALA A 245 -3.76 2.51 19.60
CA ALA A 245 -2.91 2.34 20.77
C ALA A 245 -3.06 3.50 21.77
N GLU A 246 -3.21 4.74 21.28
CA GLU A 246 -3.44 5.91 22.14
C GLU A 246 -4.77 5.80 22.89
N LEU A 247 -5.86 5.41 22.21
CA LEU A 247 -7.16 5.20 22.85
C LEU A 247 -7.10 4.10 23.92
N LYS A 248 -6.45 2.97 23.62
CA LYS A 248 -6.22 1.90 24.61
C LYS A 248 -5.40 2.38 25.80
N PHE A 249 -4.35 3.15 25.56
CA PHE A 249 -3.50 3.68 26.63
C PHE A 249 -4.26 4.67 27.52
N GLN A 250 -5.04 5.57 26.93
CA GLN A 250 -5.93 6.47 27.68
C GLN A 250 -6.95 5.70 28.50
N ASP A 251 -7.55 4.65 27.95
CA ASP A 251 -8.49 3.80 28.70
C ASP A 251 -7.82 3.08 29.88
N ILE A 252 -6.55 2.66 29.74
CA ILE A 252 -5.76 2.09 30.84
C ILE A 252 -5.52 3.14 31.93
N ILE A 253 -5.01 4.33 31.57
CA ILE A 253 -4.67 5.39 32.54
C ILE A 253 -5.90 5.91 33.28
N ASN A 254 -7.04 6.01 32.60
CA ASN A 254 -8.30 6.48 33.19
C ASN A 254 -9.02 5.41 34.03
N SER A 255 -8.37 4.27 34.31
CA SER A 255 -8.92 3.25 35.18
C SER A 255 -9.08 3.76 36.62
N PRO A 256 -10.13 3.32 37.34
CA PRO A 256 -10.42 3.81 38.69
C PRO A 256 -9.40 3.38 39.76
N SER A 257 -8.54 2.40 39.45
CA SER A 257 -7.47 1.93 40.33
C SER A 257 -6.33 1.27 39.54
N LEU A 258 -5.16 1.15 40.17
CA LEU A 258 -4.01 0.45 39.59
C LEU A 258 -4.34 -1.02 39.26
N GLU A 259 -5.03 -1.72 40.17
CA GLU A 259 -5.50 -3.10 39.98
C GLU A 259 -6.40 -3.22 38.73
N ALA A 260 -7.30 -2.26 38.52
CA ALA A 260 -8.17 -2.23 37.34
C ALA A 260 -7.36 -1.98 36.05
N ALA A 261 -6.37 -1.08 36.10
CA ALA A 261 -5.50 -0.80 34.98
C ALA A 261 -4.64 -2.01 34.58
N CYS A 262 -4.04 -2.71 35.54
CA CYS A 262 -3.27 -3.93 35.29
C CYS A 262 -4.15 -5.03 34.66
N ARG A 263 -5.35 -5.26 35.20
CA ARG A 263 -6.29 -6.24 34.62
C ARG A 263 -6.71 -5.91 33.18
N LYS A 264 -6.80 -4.62 32.82
CA LYS A 264 -7.03 -4.23 31.42
C LYS A 264 -5.86 -4.62 30.52
N ILE A 265 -4.63 -4.41 30.97
CA ILE A 265 -3.42 -4.85 30.23
C ILE A 265 -3.45 -6.37 30.05
N ASP A 266 -3.76 -7.12 31.10
CA ASP A 266 -3.86 -8.59 31.02
C ASP A 266 -4.95 -9.02 30.02
N SER A 267 -6.13 -8.40 30.07
CA SER A 267 -7.21 -8.69 29.10
C SER A 267 -6.83 -8.36 27.65
N LEU A 268 -6.10 -7.26 27.43
CA LEU A 268 -5.58 -6.92 26.10
C LEU A 268 -4.54 -7.94 25.62
N ALA A 269 -3.70 -8.46 26.51
CA ALA A 269 -2.74 -9.50 26.19
C ALA A 269 -3.43 -10.82 25.80
N GLU A 270 -4.43 -11.25 26.58
CA GLU A 270 -5.25 -12.44 26.29
C GLU A 270 -5.93 -12.38 24.92
N LYS A 271 -6.41 -11.19 24.53
CA LYS A 271 -7.03 -10.94 23.23
C LYS A 271 -6.05 -10.73 22.08
N LYS A 272 -4.74 -10.74 22.34
CA LYS A 272 -3.67 -10.38 21.38
C LYS A 272 -3.79 -8.94 20.85
N GLU A 273 -4.38 -8.06 21.63
CA GLU A 273 -4.57 -6.63 21.35
C GLU A 273 -3.54 -5.74 22.07
N LEU A 274 -2.71 -6.34 22.95
CA LEU A 274 -1.52 -5.72 23.52
C LEU A 274 -0.39 -5.71 22.48
N ASP A 275 -0.55 -4.91 21.44
CA ASP A 275 0.41 -4.83 20.35
C ASP A 275 1.68 -4.02 20.71
N SER A 276 2.72 -4.15 19.88
CA SER A 276 4.02 -3.50 20.11
C SER A 276 3.94 -1.97 20.19
N THR A 277 2.96 -1.35 19.52
CA THR A 277 2.75 0.10 19.52
C THR A 277 2.25 0.56 20.88
N LEU A 278 1.26 -0.14 21.44
CA LEU A 278 0.74 0.13 22.78
C LEU A 278 1.82 -0.08 23.86
N VAL A 279 2.57 -1.19 23.79
CA VAL A 279 3.68 -1.46 24.73
C VAL A 279 4.76 -0.38 24.64
N LEU A 280 5.10 0.08 23.44
CA LEU A 280 6.06 1.18 23.24
C LEU A 280 5.54 2.48 23.85
N MET A 281 4.24 2.77 23.73
CA MET A 281 3.62 3.97 24.30
C MET A 281 3.68 3.95 25.84
N ILE A 282 3.32 2.82 26.46
CA ILE A 282 3.44 2.63 27.91
C ILE A 282 4.90 2.80 28.36
N THR A 283 5.84 2.20 27.63
CA THR A 283 7.27 2.31 27.90
C THR A 283 7.76 3.75 27.83
N LYS A 284 7.37 4.50 26.79
CA LYS A 284 7.72 5.92 26.64
C LYS A 284 7.14 6.77 27.76
N ALA A 285 5.89 6.53 28.16
CA ALA A 285 5.25 7.24 29.26
C ALA A 285 5.99 7.00 30.59
N TRP A 286 6.37 5.74 30.87
CA TRP A 286 7.20 5.41 32.03
C TRP A 286 8.58 6.09 31.97
N SER A 287 9.30 6.00 30.85
CA SER A 287 10.60 6.66 30.69
C SER A 287 10.52 8.17 30.91
N ALA A 288 9.53 8.83 30.32
CA ALA A 288 9.31 10.26 30.50
C ALA A 288 8.95 10.63 31.96
N ALA A 289 8.12 9.81 32.63
CA ALA A 289 7.78 10.03 34.03
C ALA A 289 8.96 9.82 34.97
N LYS A 290 9.77 8.80 34.72
CA LYS A 290 10.99 8.48 35.48
C LYS A 290 12.00 9.63 35.44
N GLU A 291 12.18 10.26 34.28
CA GLU A 291 13.12 11.37 34.09
C GLU A 291 12.54 12.73 34.52
N SER A 292 11.22 12.84 34.71
CA SER A 292 10.56 14.09 35.04
C SER A 292 10.64 14.42 36.54
N ASN A 293 11.11 15.63 36.84
CA ASN A 293 11.05 16.19 38.19
C ASN A 293 9.71 16.88 38.51
N MET A 294 8.77 16.91 37.55
CA MET A 294 7.47 17.57 37.68
C MET A 294 6.33 16.60 38.00
N MET A 295 6.57 15.29 37.94
CA MET A 295 5.60 14.26 38.30
C MET A 295 5.78 13.81 39.76
N LYS A 296 4.65 13.59 40.44
CA LYS A 296 4.65 13.01 41.78
C LYS A 296 5.08 11.55 41.74
N ASP A 297 5.62 11.08 42.86
CA ASP A 297 6.13 9.70 42.95
C ASP A 297 5.02 8.66 42.82
N GLU A 298 3.78 8.96 43.26
CA GLU A 298 2.65 8.04 43.08
C GLU A 298 2.31 7.83 41.59
N VAL A 299 2.51 8.85 40.76
CA VAL A 299 2.29 8.75 39.29
C VAL A 299 3.39 7.91 38.66
N LYS A 300 4.63 8.07 39.13
CA LYS A 300 5.78 7.26 38.68
C LYS A 300 5.58 5.80 39.05
N ASP A 301 5.15 5.51 40.27
CA ASP A 301 4.88 4.15 40.73
C ASP A 301 3.77 3.48 39.90
N VAL A 302 2.67 4.19 39.65
CA VAL A 302 1.59 3.69 38.77
C VAL A 302 2.14 3.36 37.38
N LEU A 303 2.84 4.29 36.72
CA LEU A 303 3.39 4.07 35.38
C LEU A 303 4.44 2.95 35.34
N TYR A 304 5.25 2.81 36.39
CA TYR A 304 6.20 1.71 36.54
C TYR A 304 5.49 0.37 36.59
N HIS A 305 4.41 0.26 37.38
CA HIS A 305 3.62 -0.96 37.46
C HIS A 305 2.96 -1.30 36.13
N LEU A 306 2.36 -0.33 35.43
CA LEU A 306 1.80 -0.54 34.09
C LEU A 306 2.85 -1.02 33.10
N TYR A 307 4.04 -0.41 33.11
CA TYR A 307 5.18 -0.85 32.32
C TYR A 307 5.58 -2.30 32.63
N LYS A 308 5.73 -2.65 33.91
CA LYS A 308 6.11 -4.01 34.33
C LYS A 308 5.06 -5.04 33.93
N THR A 309 3.77 -4.73 34.07
CA THR A 309 2.67 -5.60 33.65
C THR A 309 2.65 -5.79 32.13
N ALA A 310 2.82 -4.71 31.35
CA ALA A 310 2.85 -4.80 29.89
C ALA A 310 4.05 -5.61 29.37
N VAL A 311 5.24 -5.36 29.93
CA VAL A 311 6.47 -6.11 29.57
C VAL A 311 6.37 -7.58 29.99
N GLY A 312 5.83 -7.87 31.19
CA GLY A 312 5.64 -9.23 31.65
C GLY A 312 4.70 -10.02 30.72
N ASN A 313 3.62 -9.41 30.26
CA ASN A 313 2.73 -10.03 29.28
C ASN A 313 3.39 -10.25 27.91
N LEU A 314 4.22 -9.31 27.44
CA LEU A 314 4.99 -9.50 26.21
C LEU A 314 5.99 -10.66 26.33
N GLN A 315 6.65 -10.78 27.49
CA GLN A 315 7.59 -11.88 27.77
C GLN A 315 6.91 -13.26 27.75
N ARG A 316 5.63 -13.35 28.14
CA ARG A 316 4.84 -14.60 28.04
C ARG A 316 4.51 -14.99 26.59
N LEU A 317 4.48 -14.04 25.66
CA LEU A 317 4.32 -14.31 24.24
C LEU A 317 5.62 -14.79 23.58
N VAL A 318 6.77 -14.56 24.23
CA VAL A 318 8.07 -15.03 23.73
C VAL A 318 8.11 -16.56 23.87
N PRO A 319 8.41 -17.30 22.79
CA PRO A 319 8.56 -18.75 22.85
C PRO A 319 9.55 -19.15 23.93
N LYS A 320 9.22 -20.19 24.70
CA LYS A 320 10.06 -20.64 25.82
C LYS A 320 11.50 -20.95 25.39
N GLU A 321 11.70 -21.42 24.16
CA GLU A 321 13.03 -21.65 23.59
C GLU A 321 13.86 -20.37 23.50
N ILE A 322 13.27 -19.22 23.15
CA ILE A 322 13.98 -17.94 23.11
C ILE A 322 14.39 -17.50 24.53
N ARG A 323 13.56 -17.78 25.54
CA ARG A 323 13.89 -17.51 26.95
C ARG A 323 15.05 -18.38 27.43
N ILE A 324 15.02 -19.67 27.10
CA ILE A 324 16.12 -20.62 27.38
C ILE A 324 17.41 -20.15 26.70
N ILE A 325 17.35 -19.79 25.42
CA ILE A 325 18.51 -19.26 24.68
C ILE A 325 19.09 -18.04 25.38
N LYS A 326 18.25 -17.08 25.78
CA LYS A 326 18.68 -15.84 26.45
C LYS A 326 19.38 -16.11 27.78
N TYR A 327 18.93 -17.13 28.52
CA TYR A 327 19.62 -17.59 29.72
C TYR A 327 20.98 -18.22 29.38
N LEU A 328 21.03 -19.13 28.42
CA LEU A 328 22.25 -19.85 28.03
C LEU A 328 23.36 -18.92 27.53
N ILE A 329 23.03 -17.89 26.75
CA ILE A 329 24.03 -16.92 26.23
C ILE A 329 24.60 -15.99 27.32
N ARG A 330 23.94 -15.92 28.49
CA ARG A 330 24.41 -15.14 29.64
C ARG A 330 25.45 -15.90 30.46
N ILE A 331 25.49 -17.23 30.36
CA ILE A 331 26.49 -18.07 31.03
C ILE A 331 27.83 -17.92 30.29
N GLU A 332 28.86 -17.47 30.99
CA GLU A 332 30.21 -17.27 30.42
C GLU A 332 31.05 -18.55 30.47
N ASP A 333 30.86 -19.39 31.50
CA ASP A 333 31.60 -20.62 31.66
C ASP A 333 31.05 -21.75 30.76
N PRO A 334 31.88 -22.38 29.90
CA PRO A 334 31.43 -23.42 28.99
C PRO A 334 30.92 -24.70 29.68
N GLU A 335 31.46 -25.07 30.84
CA GLU A 335 31.02 -26.26 31.58
C GLU A 335 29.66 -26.01 32.23
N GLU A 336 29.47 -24.84 32.85
CA GLU A 336 28.17 -24.39 33.36
C GLU A 336 27.13 -24.26 32.25
N GLN A 337 27.49 -23.76 31.06
CA GLN A 337 26.58 -23.66 29.92
C GLN A 337 26.15 -25.05 29.42
N LEU A 338 27.07 -26.02 29.39
CA LEU A 338 26.75 -27.39 29.01
C LEU A 338 25.87 -28.09 30.06
N CYS A 339 26.09 -27.82 31.35
CA CYS A 339 25.21 -28.30 32.42
C CYS A 339 23.81 -27.68 32.30
N ALA A 340 23.71 -26.37 32.11
CA ALA A 340 22.44 -25.68 31.89
C ALA A 340 21.69 -26.18 30.64
N LEU A 341 22.41 -26.55 29.57
CA LEU A 341 21.82 -27.22 28.40
C LEU A 341 21.23 -28.58 28.77
N LYS A 342 21.95 -29.41 29.54
CA LYS A 342 21.44 -30.71 30.00
C LYS A 342 20.19 -30.54 30.85
N ASP A 343 20.18 -29.55 31.73
CA ASP A 343 19.03 -29.23 32.58
C ASP A 343 17.85 -28.78 31.72
N ALA A 344 18.07 -27.89 30.74
CA ALA A 344 17.04 -27.43 29.81
C ALA A 344 16.48 -28.54 28.90
N PHE A 345 17.22 -29.63 28.68
CA PHE A 345 16.75 -30.79 27.92
C PHE A 345 16.16 -31.90 28.78
N THR A 346 16.22 -31.77 30.10
CA THR A 346 15.65 -32.76 31.02
C THR A 346 14.19 -32.38 31.30
N PRO A 347 13.20 -33.23 30.96
CA PRO A 347 11.80 -32.93 31.22
C PRO A 347 11.52 -32.78 32.73
N GLY A 348 10.87 -31.69 33.13
CA GLY A 348 10.53 -31.39 34.52
C GLY A 348 9.24 -30.59 34.64
N GLU A 349 8.86 -30.19 35.86
CA GLU A 349 7.75 -29.25 36.05
C GLU A 349 8.16 -27.85 35.56
N GLU A 350 7.37 -27.26 34.66
CA GLU A 350 7.61 -25.90 34.18
C GLU A 350 7.05 -24.89 35.18
N LEU A 351 7.91 -24.00 35.66
CA LEU A 351 7.51 -22.88 36.52
C LEU A 351 7.91 -21.59 35.82
N GLU A 352 6.91 -20.79 35.43
CA GLU A 352 7.11 -19.46 34.87
C GLU A 352 7.07 -18.43 35.99
N GLY A 353 8.22 -17.84 36.28
CA GLY A 353 8.40 -16.86 37.36
C GLY A 353 8.50 -15.43 36.84
N ILE A 354 8.48 -14.46 37.76
CA ILE A 354 8.71 -13.04 37.41
C ILE A 354 10.19 -12.76 37.10
N ASP A 355 11.10 -13.63 37.57
CA ASP A 355 12.56 -13.40 37.51
C ASP A 355 13.38 -14.65 37.11
N VAL A 356 12.90 -15.87 37.42
CA VAL A 356 13.55 -17.13 37.05
C VAL A 356 12.49 -18.09 36.53
N ASP A 357 12.75 -18.59 35.33
CA ASP A 357 11.91 -19.52 34.61
C ASP A 357 12.57 -20.91 34.67
N ASN A 358 11.87 -21.92 35.20
CA ASN A 358 12.25 -23.32 35.05
C ASN A 358 11.54 -23.85 33.81
N LEU A 359 12.26 -23.92 32.69
CA LEU A 359 11.72 -24.32 31.39
C LEU A 359 12.53 -25.46 30.81
N TYR A 360 11.84 -26.37 30.15
CA TYR A 360 12.50 -27.41 29.37
C TYR A 360 12.07 -27.35 27.90
N THR A 361 12.95 -27.84 27.03
CA THR A 361 12.70 -27.98 25.60
C THR A 361 13.42 -29.22 25.07
N THR A 362 13.33 -29.47 23.76
CA THR A 362 14.10 -30.54 23.11
C THR A 362 15.29 -29.95 22.35
N PRO A 363 16.39 -30.71 22.17
CA PRO A 363 17.53 -30.27 21.39
C PRO A 363 17.13 -29.76 20.00
N GLU A 364 16.19 -30.44 19.33
CA GLU A 364 15.71 -30.09 17.97
C GLU A 364 14.98 -28.76 17.93
N LYS A 365 14.13 -28.49 18.93
CA LYS A 365 13.39 -27.23 19.02
C LYS A 365 14.32 -26.07 19.32
N LEU A 366 15.22 -26.22 20.29
CA LEU A 366 16.19 -25.20 20.64
C LEU A 366 17.10 -24.88 19.45
N HIS A 367 17.63 -25.90 18.78
CA HIS A 367 18.46 -25.77 17.59
C HIS A 367 17.75 -25.04 16.45
N THR A 368 16.49 -25.42 16.17
CA THR A 368 15.68 -24.78 15.12
C THR A 368 15.52 -23.28 15.39
N TRP A 369 15.27 -22.88 16.64
CA TRP A 369 15.18 -21.47 17.02
C TRP A 369 16.51 -20.74 16.90
N ILE A 370 17.61 -21.32 17.40
CA ILE A 370 18.96 -20.73 17.27
C ILE A 370 19.29 -20.52 15.79
N LYS A 371 19.09 -21.56 14.95
CA LYS A 371 19.33 -21.49 13.52
C LYS A 371 18.46 -20.42 12.85
N THR A 372 17.17 -20.37 13.17
CA THR A 372 16.25 -19.37 12.60
C THR A 372 16.72 -17.95 12.91
N VAL A 373 17.14 -17.67 14.15
CA VAL A 373 17.64 -16.34 14.55
C VAL A 373 18.93 -15.98 13.82
N VAL A 374 19.90 -16.91 13.74
CA VAL A 374 21.17 -16.71 13.03
C VAL A 374 20.95 -16.52 11.52
N ASP A 375 20.15 -17.38 10.89
CA ASP A 375 19.83 -17.29 9.47
C ASP A 375 19.10 -15.97 9.18
N THR A 376 18.15 -15.57 10.04
CA THR A 376 17.44 -14.30 9.92
C THR A 376 18.39 -13.10 10.02
N TYR A 377 19.37 -13.11 10.94
CA TYR A 377 20.38 -12.05 11.04
C TYR A 377 21.13 -11.84 9.72
N HIS A 378 21.62 -12.93 9.14
CA HIS A 378 22.39 -12.91 7.90
C HIS A 378 21.51 -12.58 6.68
N LEU A 379 20.21 -12.87 6.73
CA LEU A 379 19.22 -12.52 5.70
C LEU A 379 18.68 -11.08 5.83
N SER A 380 18.59 -10.54 7.05
CA SER A 380 17.98 -9.24 7.35
C SER A 380 19.02 -8.15 7.53
N THR A 381 19.56 -7.63 6.42
CA THR A 381 20.25 -6.32 6.40
C THR A 381 19.28 -5.15 6.16
N GLU A 382 18.00 -5.42 5.95
CA GLU A 382 16.93 -4.42 5.76
C GLU A 382 15.65 -4.82 6.52
N GLY A 383 15.23 -4.04 7.53
CA GLY A 383 13.82 -3.99 7.94
C GLY A 383 13.44 -4.42 9.36
N THR A 384 12.31 -3.86 9.81
CA THR A 384 11.81 -3.67 11.19
C THR A 384 11.60 -4.93 12.03
N LEU A 385 12.40 -5.07 13.09
CA LEU A 385 12.24 -6.09 14.13
C LEU A 385 11.89 -5.47 15.49
N ILE A 386 11.17 -6.25 16.31
CA ILE A 386 10.85 -5.94 17.72
C ILE A 386 12.16 -5.73 18.50
N ARG A 387 12.17 -4.82 19.48
CA ARG A 387 13.37 -4.40 20.20
C ARG A 387 14.13 -5.57 20.85
N GLU A 388 13.45 -6.60 21.38
CA GLU A 388 14.14 -7.77 21.93
C GLU A 388 14.81 -8.67 20.87
N ALA A 389 14.25 -8.76 19.66
CA ALA A 389 14.92 -9.44 18.56
C ALA A 389 16.17 -8.66 18.12
N ARG A 390 16.13 -7.32 18.15
CA ARG A 390 17.28 -6.47 17.84
C ARG A 390 18.46 -6.69 18.79
N ASP A 391 18.20 -6.92 20.08
CA ASP A 391 19.26 -7.22 21.07
C ASP A 391 19.94 -8.58 20.78
N MET A 392 19.19 -9.57 20.29
CA MET A 392 19.73 -10.87 19.85
C MET A 392 20.47 -10.79 18.50
N LEU A 393 20.22 -9.74 17.72
CA LEU A 393 20.92 -9.43 16.47
C LEU A 393 22.15 -8.54 16.66
N ASN A 394 22.63 -8.34 17.90
CA ASN A 394 23.96 -7.76 18.13
C ASN A 394 25.03 -8.75 17.60
N PRO A 395 26.04 -8.29 16.81
CA PRO A 395 27.13 -9.14 16.33
C PRO A 395 27.76 -10.05 17.40
N GLU A 396 27.94 -9.55 18.63
CA GLU A 396 28.50 -10.33 19.74
C GLU A 396 27.56 -11.45 20.21
N VAL A 397 26.25 -11.18 20.22
CA VAL A 397 25.24 -12.17 20.61
C VAL A 397 25.07 -13.22 19.51
N ILE A 398 25.11 -12.81 18.24
CA ILE A 398 25.08 -13.73 17.11
C ILE A 398 26.28 -14.67 17.13
N GLN A 399 27.48 -14.17 17.43
CA GLN A 399 28.66 -15.02 17.58
C GLN A 399 28.48 -16.04 18.71
N LYS A 400 27.94 -15.63 19.87
CA LYS A 400 27.60 -16.55 20.96
C LYS A 400 26.55 -17.60 20.54
N LEU A 401 25.56 -17.21 19.73
CA LEU A 401 24.54 -18.12 19.20
C LEU A 401 25.12 -19.13 18.19
N GLU A 402 26.07 -18.73 17.35
CA GLU A 402 26.78 -19.63 16.44
C GLU A 402 27.60 -20.68 17.19
N VAL A 403 28.28 -20.27 18.27
CA VAL A 403 28.98 -21.20 19.18
C VAL A 403 27.98 -22.15 19.84
N LEU A 404 26.90 -21.60 20.43
CA LEU A 404 25.87 -22.39 21.11
C LEU A 404 25.20 -23.39 20.16
N LYS A 405 24.89 -22.99 18.92
CA LYS A 405 24.38 -23.87 17.87
C LYS A 405 25.30 -25.08 17.67
N THR A 406 26.59 -24.82 17.55
CA THR A 406 27.60 -25.85 17.33
C THR A 406 27.73 -26.79 18.54
N VAL A 407 27.61 -26.25 19.76
CA VAL A 407 27.61 -27.05 21.00
C VAL A 407 26.40 -27.98 21.06
N VAL A 408 25.21 -27.48 20.71
CA VAL A 408 23.98 -28.30 20.66
C VAL A 408 24.10 -29.40 19.61
N GLU A 409 24.57 -29.06 18.40
CA GLU A 409 24.77 -30.04 17.30
C GLU A 409 25.78 -31.13 17.64
N ARG A 410 26.85 -30.82 18.40
CA ARG A 410 27.89 -31.82 18.72
C ARG A 410 27.56 -32.73 19.88
N ASN A 411 26.77 -32.27 20.84
CA ASN A 411 26.59 -32.96 22.12
C ASN A 411 25.19 -33.60 22.27
N PHE A 412 24.21 -33.17 21.47
CA PHE A 412 22.80 -33.55 21.66
C PHE A 412 22.05 -33.90 20.37
N MET A 413 22.71 -33.83 19.21
CA MET A 413 22.18 -34.21 17.88
C MET A 413 23.16 -35.15 17.20
#